data_AF-A0A093XG42-F1
#
_entry.id   AF-A0A093XG42-F1
#
_cell.length_a   1.000
_cell.length_b   1.000
_cell.length_c   1.000
_cell.angle_alpha   90.00
_cell.angle_beta   90.00
_cell.angle_gamma   90.00
#
_symmetry.space_group_name_H-M   'P 1'
#
loop_
_entity.id
_entity.type
_entity.pdbx_description
1 polymer ?
#
loop_
_entity_poly.entity_id
_entity_poly.type
_entity_poly.pdbx_seq_one_letter_code
_entity_poly.pdbx_strand_id
1 'polypeptide(L)'
;FSCPILNLHDTYVRAPFFGANYWTASVRPVAGGGIPPSLALVDLRMTFREGGAFDYHNVFELIKERLHQAVQTARDAGRNVGGAGGMNPEVLQGLHLEQLPAYEPAAATPGAGTGAGPVREGQGQADGQARADPESTGAPPDEPPPGYEEAQAQAVGIDLDQRLRRRAEFDRDSGDE
;
A
#
# COMPACT_ATOMS: atom_id res chain seq x y z
N PHE A 1 7.95 0.58 -32.08
CA PHE A 1 8.67 0.03 -30.92
C PHE A 1 7.67 -0.22 -29.81
N SER A 2 7.82 -1.33 -29.08
CA SER A 2 6.99 -1.69 -27.93
C SER A 2 7.86 -2.37 -26.88
N CYS A 3 7.63 -2.07 -25.60
CA CYS A 3 8.27 -2.76 -24.49
C CYS A 3 7.38 -2.71 -23.23
N PRO A 4 7.51 -3.68 -22.31
CA PRO A 4 6.82 -3.65 -21.03
C PRO A 4 7.24 -2.44 -20.20
N ILE A 5 6.31 -1.83 -19.46
CA ILE A 5 6.61 -0.65 -18.61
C ILE A 5 7.76 -0.92 -17.61
N LEU A 6 7.82 -2.15 -17.06
CA LEU A 6 8.87 -2.55 -16.12
C LEU A 6 10.27 -2.69 -16.74
N ASN A 7 10.37 -2.67 -18.06
CA ASN A 7 11.65 -2.68 -18.78
C ASN A 7 12.23 -1.28 -19.01
N LEU A 8 11.54 -0.22 -18.56
CA LEU A 8 12.06 1.15 -18.58
C LEU A 8 12.64 1.52 -17.22
N HIS A 9 13.89 1.94 -17.21
CA HIS A 9 14.70 2.29 -16.05
C HIS A 9 15.19 3.74 -16.16
N ASP A 10 15.68 4.30 -15.06
CA ASP A 10 16.32 5.63 -15.01
C ASP A 10 15.50 6.73 -15.72
N THR A 11 14.23 6.81 -15.37
CA THR A 11 13.24 7.67 -16.01
C THR A 11 13.30 9.09 -15.44
N TYR A 12 13.43 10.10 -16.30
CA TYR A 12 13.48 11.51 -15.86
C TYR A 12 13.03 12.49 -16.94
N VAL A 13 12.56 13.67 -16.50
CA VAL A 13 12.25 14.81 -17.37
C VAL A 13 13.41 15.80 -17.36
N ARG A 14 13.70 16.39 -18.53
CA ARG A 14 14.57 17.56 -18.66
C ARG A 14 13.77 18.71 -19.26
N ALA A 15 13.90 19.86 -18.60
CA ALA A 15 13.35 21.13 -19.05
C ALA A 15 14.51 22.10 -19.34
N PRO A 16 15.03 22.12 -20.57
CA PRO A 16 16.05 23.09 -20.94
C PRO A 16 15.48 24.53 -20.92
N PHE A 17 16.31 25.52 -20.63
CA PHE A 17 15.91 26.94 -20.63
C PHE A 17 15.33 27.41 -21.97
N PHE A 18 15.78 26.79 -23.06
CA PHE A 18 15.27 27.02 -24.40
C PHE A 18 15.04 25.68 -25.10
N GLY A 19 13.89 25.54 -25.75
CA GLY A 19 13.50 24.33 -26.47
C GLY A 19 12.43 23.50 -25.75
N ALA A 20 12.08 22.38 -26.37
CA ALA A 20 11.04 21.49 -25.88
C ALA A 20 11.54 20.63 -24.71
N ASN A 21 10.68 20.42 -23.72
CA ASN A 21 10.92 19.45 -22.66
C ASN A 21 11.04 18.05 -23.26
N TYR A 22 11.86 17.21 -22.66
CA TYR A 22 11.96 15.82 -23.06
C TYR A 22 11.99 14.90 -21.85
N TRP A 23 11.36 13.75 -22.01
CA TRP A 23 11.41 12.64 -21.07
C TRP A 23 12.38 11.59 -21.60
N THR A 24 13.17 11.02 -20.70
CA THR A 24 14.23 10.06 -21.04
C THR A 24 14.07 8.81 -20.21
N ALA A 25 14.44 7.65 -20.77
CA ALA A 25 14.49 6.37 -20.07
C ALA A 25 15.55 5.44 -20.67
N SER A 26 16.13 4.58 -19.84
CA SER A 26 16.92 3.43 -20.25
C SER A 26 16.01 2.23 -20.50
N VAL A 27 16.06 1.60 -21.68
CA VAL A 27 15.10 0.56 -22.05
C VAL A 27 15.79 -0.78 -22.29
N ARG A 28 15.28 -1.83 -21.66
CA ARG A 28 15.64 -3.22 -21.97
C ARG A 28 14.75 -3.77 -23.09
N PRO A 29 15.27 -4.00 -24.31
CA PRO A 29 14.45 -4.50 -25.41
C PRO A 29 13.92 -5.91 -25.17
N VAL A 30 12.80 -6.25 -25.83
CA VAL A 30 12.17 -7.57 -25.78
C VAL A 30 11.95 -8.11 -27.18
N ALA A 31 11.88 -9.44 -27.31
CA ALA A 31 11.51 -10.08 -28.57
C ALA A 31 10.13 -9.57 -29.03
N GLY A 32 9.98 -9.29 -30.33
CA GLY A 32 8.76 -8.71 -30.89
C GLY A 32 8.54 -7.22 -30.60
N GLY A 33 9.41 -6.57 -29.81
CA GLY A 33 9.33 -5.14 -29.49
C GLY A 33 9.79 -4.19 -30.60
N GLY A 34 10.35 -4.72 -31.69
CA GLY A 34 10.87 -3.94 -32.82
C GLY A 34 12.30 -3.40 -32.63
N ILE A 35 12.93 -3.65 -31.48
CA ILE A 35 14.37 -3.45 -31.25
C ILE A 35 14.98 -4.82 -30.91
N PRO A 36 16.11 -5.21 -31.52
CA PRO A 36 16.75 -6.50 -31.24
C PRO A 36 17.09 -6.66 -29.75
N PRO A 37 16.75 -7.82 -29.13
CA PRO A 37 17.06 -8.08 -27.73
C PRO A 37 18.56 -8.34 -27.47
N SER A 38 19.38 -8.41 -28.52
CA SER A 38 20.85 -8.47 -28.42
C SER A 38 21.48 -7.16 -27.92
N LEU A 39 20.75 -6.06 -27.95
CA LEU A 39 21.16 -4.79 -27.35
C LEU A 39 20.81 -4.79 -25.86
N ALA A 40 21.80 -4.61 -24.98
CA ALA A 40 21.63 -4.76 -23.54
C ALA A 40 20.73 -3.68 -22.91
N LEU A 41 20.91 -2.43 -23.33
CA LEU A 41 20.15 -1.26 -22.86
C LEU A 41 20.17 -0.20 -23.96
N VAL A 42 19.02 0.45 -24.20
CA VAL A 42 18.85 1.47 -25.25
C VAL A 42 18.29 2.74 -24.62
N ASP A 43 18.88 3.89 -24.93
CA ASP A 43 18.38 5.18 -24.48
C ASP A 43 17.16 5.61 -25.31
N LEU A 44 16.03 5.81 -24.65
CA LEU A 44 14.80 6.34 -25.22
C LEU A 44 14.65 7.81 -24.83
N ARG A 45 14.41 8.67 -25.81
CA ARG A 45 14.08 10.09 -25.59
C ARG A 45 12.78 10.46 -26.30
N MET A 46 11.83 11.00 -25.54
CA MET A 46 10.56 11.53 -26.03
C MET A 46 10.54 13.05 -25.88
N THR A 47 10.38 13.78 -26.98
CA THR A 47 10.35 15.25 -26.98
C THR A 47 8.91 15.75 -27.06
N PHE A 48 8.53 16.58 -26.11
CA PHE A 48 7.17 17.12 -25.95
C PHE A 48 7.09 18.53 -26.50
N ARG A 49 6.63 18.66 -27.74
CA ARG A 49 6.56 19.96 -28.45
C ARG A 49 5.50 20.91 -27.87
N GLU A 50 4.46 20.35 -27.28
CA GLU A 50 3.28 21.08 -26.78
C GLU A 50 3.19 21.07 -25.24
N GLY A 51 4.27 20.69 -24.55
CA GLY A 51 4.25 20.49 -23.09
C GLY A 51 3.75 19.10 -22.68
N GLY A 52 3.46 18.92 -21.39
CA GLY A 52 2.97 17.64 -20.84
C GLY A 52 4.03 16.62 -20.44
N ALA A 53 5.33 16.93 -20.57
CA ALA A 53 6.41 16.01 -20.19
C ALA A 53 6.39 15.64 -18.71
N PHE A 54 6.09 16.61 -17.83
CA PHE A 54 6.00 16.40 -16.38
C PHE A 54 4.77 15.57 -16.00
N ASP A 55 3.61 15.87 -16.58
CA ASP A 55 2.38 15.12 -16.32
C ASP A 55 2.52 13.67 -16.79
N TYR A 56 3.08 13.47 -17.99
CA TYR A 56 3.42 12.14 -18.50
C TYR A 56 4.33 11.39 -17.53
N HIS A 57 5.40 12.02 -17.05
CA HIS A 57 6.30 11.41 -16.10
C HIS A 57 5.60 11.01 -14.80
N ASN A 58 4.78 11.89 -14.23
CA ASN A 58 4.04 11.59 -12.99
C ASN A 58 3.10 10.41 -13.16
N VAL A 59 2.32 10.39 -14.25
CA VAL A 59 1.41 9.27 -14.55
C VAL A 59 2.19 7.99 -14.82
N PHE A 60 3.31 8.08 -15.54
CA PHE A 60 4.19 6.95 -15.82
C PHE A 60 4.76 6.35 -14.52
N GLU A 61 5.30 7.17 -13.61
CA GLU A 61 5.83 6.69 -12.33
C GLU A 61 4.73 6.08 -11.46
N LEU A 62 3.54 6.67 -11.44
CA LEU A 62 2.39 6.09 -10.74
C LEU A 62 2.05 4.69 -11.27
N ILE A 63 1.93 4.53 -12.60
CA ILE A 63 1.62 3.24 -13.22
C ILE A 63 2.75 2.23 -12.94
N LYS A 64 4.01 2.66 -13.06
CA LYS A 64 5.18 1.81 -12.81
C LYS A 64 5.21 1.31 -11.37
N GLU A 65 4.99 2.20 -10.40
CA GLU A 65 4.94 1.84 -8.97
C GLU A 65 3.81 0.84 -8.68
N ARG A 66 2.61 1.08 -9.20
CA ARG A 66 1.48 0.14 -9.05
C ARG A 66 1.77 -1.22 -9.67
N LEU A 67 2.42 -1.23 -10.83
CA LEU A 67 2.79 -2.47 -11.51
C LEU A 67 3.86 -3.24 -10.72
N HIS A 68 4.82 -2.55 -10.11
CA HIS A 68 5.77 -3.16 -9.16
C HIS A 68 5.02 -3.80 -7.99
N GLN A 69 4.11 -3.07 -7.34
CA GLN A 69 3.32 -3.57 -6.21
C GLN A 69 2.52 -4.82 -6.58
N ALA A 70 1.79 -4.81 -7.70
CA ALA A 70 1.00 -5.97 -8.12
C ALA A 70 1.87 -7.20 -8.42
N VAL A 71 3.04 -6.99 -9.05
CA VAL A 71 4.01 -8.06 -9.30
C VAL A 71 4.53 -8.66 -7.99
N GLN A 72 4.87 -7.83 -7.00
CA GLN A 72 5.34 -8.33 -5.70
C GLN A 72 4.22 -9.08 -4.97
N THR A 73 3.02 -8.51 -4.87
CA THR A 73 1.87 -9.18 -4.24
C THR A 73 1.53 -10.52 -4.91
N ALA A 74 1.63 -10.60 -6.24
CA ALA A 74 1.42 -11.84 -6.96
C ALA A 74 2.51 -12.88 -6.62
N ARG A 75 3.79 -12.47 -6.57
CA ARG A 75 4.90 -13.36 -6.17
C ARG A 75 4.75 -13.86 -4.75
N ASP A 76 4.41 -12.99 -3.81
CA ASP A 76 4.23 -13.31 -2.40
C ASP A 76 3.06 -14.29 -2.20
N ALA A 77 2.01 -14.15 -3.01
CA ALA A 77 0.89 -15.09 -3.07
C ALA A 77 1.19 -16.39 -3.84
N GLY A 78 2.43 -16.61 -4.30
CA GLY A 78 2.82 -17.79 -5.08
C GLY A 78 2.20 -17.85 -6.48
N ARG A 79 1.63 -16.74 -6.97
CA ARG A 79 1.02 -16.67 -8.31
C ARG A 79 2.09 -16.49 -9.37
N ASN A 80 1.87 -17.11 -10.52
CA ASN A 80 2.74 -16.91 -11.68
C ASN A 80 2.58 -15.46 -12.16
N VAL A 81 3.67 -14.72 -12.29
CA VAL A 81 3.64 -13.33 -12.77
C VAL A 81 3.74 -13.21 -14.28
N GLY A 82 4.23 -14.25 -14.95
CA GLY A 82 4.44 -14.29 -16.39
C GLY A 82 5.87 -14.70 -16.71
N GLY A 83 6.21 -14.65 -18.00
CA GLY A 83 7.50 -15.11 -18.53
C GLY A 83 7.94 -14.31 -19.74
N ALA A 84 8.75 -14.92 -20.60
CA ALA A 84 9.32 -14.27 -21.78
C ALA A 84 8.27 -13.68 -22.75
N GLY A 85 7.02 -14.13 -22.68
CA GLY A 85 5.90 -13.66 -23.50
C GLY A 85 5.07 -12.51 -22.91
N GLY A 86 5.39 -12.04 -21.70
CA GLY A 86 4.64 -10.96 -21.04
C GLY A 86 4.11 -11.32 -19.65
N MET A 87 3.43 -10.37 -19.03
CA MET A 87 2.83 -10.49 -17.70
C MET A 87 1.46 -11.18 -17.77
N ASN A 88 1.13 -12.01 -16.77
CA ASN A 88 -0.19 -12.64 -16.72
C ASN A 88 -1.29 -11.59 -16.48
N PRO A 89 -2.41 -11.65 -17.20
CA PRO A 89 -3.49 -10.68 -17.10
C PRO A 89 -4.15 -10.65 -15.70
N GLU A 90 -4.15 -11.77 -14.98
CA GLU A 90 -4.65 -11.87 -13.61
C GLU A 90 -3.86 -11.00 -12.61
N VAL A 91 -2.57 -10.76 -12.87
CA VAL A 91 -1.76 -9.84 -12.06
C VAL A 91 -2.24 -8.40 -12.25
N LEU A 92 -2.68 -8.05 -13.46
CA LEU A 92 -3.19 -6.71 -13.76
C LEU A 92 -4.60 -6.47 -13.21
N GLN A 93 -5.41 -7.51 -12.99
CA GLN A 93 -6.77 -7.34 -12.47
C GLN A 93 -6.82 -6.72 -11.06
N GLY A 94 -5.74 -6.83 -10.28
CA GLY A 94 -5.62 -6.19 -8.97
C GLY A 94 -5.13 -4.73 -9.00
N LEU A 95 -4.87 -4.16 -10.18
CA LEU A 95 -4.33 -2.81 -10.30
C LEU A 95 -5.44 -1.76 -10.20
N HIS A 96 -5.57 -1.14 -9.03
CA HIS A 96 -6.35 0.09 -8.87
C HIS A 96 -5.44 1.30 -9.10
N LEU A 97 -5.68 2.06 -10.17
CA LEU A 97 -4.89 3.25 -10.52
C LEU A 97 -5.32 4.49 -9.71
N GLU A 98 -6.55 4.49 -9.19
CA GLU A 98 -7.04 5.56 -8.34
C GLU A 98 -6.51 5.39 -6.90
N GLN A 99 -6.21 6.53 -6.26
CA GLN A 99 -5.83 6.54 -4.86
C GLN A 99 -7.09 6.24 -4.04
N LEU A 100 -7.05 5.19 -3.20
CA LEU A 100 -8.13 4.93 -2.26
C LEU A 100 -8.32 6.19 -1.39
N PRO A 101 -9.57 6.61 -1.12
CA PRO A 101 -9.82 7.72 -0.22
C PRO A 101 -9.05 7.53 1.08
N ALA A 102 -8.44 8.61 1.57
CA ALA A 102 -7.87 8.58 2.91
C ALA A 102 -8.98 8.21 3.89
N TYR A 103 -8.71 7.26 4.77
CA TYR A 103 -9.66 6.88 5.82
C TYR A 103 -10.03 8.12 6.64
N GLU A 104 -11.27 8.55 6.54
CA GLU A 104 -11.83 9.54 7.45
C GLU A 104 -12.36 8.78 8.68
N PRO A 105 -11.81 9.03 9.88
CA PRO A 105 -12.40 8.46 11.09
C PRO A 105 -13.83 8.98 11.21
N ALA A 106 -14.78 8.08 11.47
CA ALA A 106 -16.15 8.46 11.77
C ALA A 106 -16.14 9.54 12.87
N ALA A 107 -16.72 10.70 12.59
CA ALA A 107 -16.82 11.77 13.56
C ALA A 107 -17.53 11.22 14.80
N ALA A 108 -16.82 11.15 15.93
CA ALA A 108 -17.41 10.75 17.20
C ALA A 108 -18.59 11.68 17.50
N THR A 109 -19.82 11.16 17.38
CA THR A 109 -21.01 11.85 17.85
C THR A 109 -20.82 12.12 19.35
N PRO A 110 -20.91 13.37 19.84
CA PRO A 110 -20.82 13.64 21.26
C PRO A 110 -21.99 12.93 21.95
N GLY A 111 -21.67 11.87 22.70
CA GLY A 111 -22.63 11.11 23.48
C GLY A 111 -23.38 12.04 24.41
N ALA A 112 -24.70 12.10 24.21
CA ALA A 112 -25.61 12.75 25.12
C ALA A 112 -25.69 11.96 26.43
N GLY A 113 -25.54 12.68 27.55
CA GLY A 113 -26.33 12.42 28.75
C GLY A 113 -25.83 11.34 29.71
N THR A 114 -25.17 11.81 30.76
CA THR A 114 -25.20 11.28 32.14
C THR A 114 -26.47 10.52 32.54
N GLY A 115 -26.33 9.31 33.10
CA GLY A 115 -27.39 8.62 33.83
C GLY A 115 -26.93 7.31 34.50
N ALA A 116 -27.01 7.25 35.83
CA ALA A 116 -26.54 6.16 36.68
C ALA A 116 -27.57 5.02 36.85
N GLY A 117 -27.15 3.75 36.63
CA GLY A 117 -27.64 2.43 37.13
C GLY A 117 -29.16 2.11 37.24
N PRO A 118 -29.56 0.90 37.73
CA PRO A 118 -28.95 -0.44 37.65
C PRO A 118 -29.94 -1.58 37.19
N VAL A 119 -29.37 -2.78 37.00
CA VAL A 119 -29.86 -4.16 36.77
C VAL A 119 -31.35 -4.53 37.01
N ARG A 120 -31.97 -5.36 36.12
CA ARG A 120 -32.65 -6.66 36.44
C ARG A 120 -33.32 -7.39 35.25
N GLU A 121 -32.92 -8.66 35.08
CA GLU A 121 -33.68 -9.91 34.81
C GLU A 121 -34.87 -9.97 33.82
N GLY A 122 -34.81 -10.98 32.92
CA GLY A 122 -35.99 -11.51 32.22
C GLY A 122 -35.67 -12.60 31.18
N GLN A 123 -36.00 -13.85 31.51
CA GLN A 123 -35.81 -15.09 30.73
C GLN A 123 -36.73 -15.20 29.49
N GLY A 124 -36.33 -16.01 28.48
CA GLY A 124 -37.27 -16.54 27.46
C GLY A 124 -36.62 -17.21 26.24
N GLN A 125 -36.72 -18.53 26.16
CA GLN A 125 -36.35 -19.39 25.01
C GLN A 125 -37.29 -19.19 23.81
N ALA A 126 -36.80 -19.36 22.57
CA ALA A 126 -37.34 -20.32 21.57
C ALA A 126 -36.75 -20.15 20.15
N ASP A 127 -36.48 -21.32 19.56
CA ASP A 127 -36.25 -21.75 18.18
C ASP A 127 -36.81 -20.90 17.01
N GLY A 128 -36.08 -20.90 15.87
CA GLY A 128 -36.64 -20.46 14.58
C GLY A 128 -35.62 -20.11 13.49
N GLN A 129 -35.26 -21.09 12.65
CA GLN A 129 -34.61 -20.88 11.35
C GLN A 129 -35.45 -19.94 10.45
N ALA A 130 -34.85 -18.89 9.87
CA ALA A 130 -35.20 -18.39 8.54
C ALA A 130 -34.19 -17.34 8.02
N ARG A 131 -33.52 -17.70 6.91
CA ARG A 131 -33.03 -16.85 5.80
C ARG A 131 -32.48 -15.45 6.12
N ALA A 132 -31.17 -15.28 5.92
CA ALA A 132 -30.56 -13.97 5.72
C ALA A 132 -30.14 -13.83 4.24
N ASP A 133 -30.82 -12.93 3.54
CA ASP A 133 -30.41 -12.32 2.27
C ASP A 133 -29.09 -11.53 2.46
N PRO A 134 -28.28 -11.35 1.40
CA PRO A 134 -26.98 -10.70 1.49
C PRO A 134 -27.11 -9.20 1.22
N GLU A 135 -27.39 -8.39 2.24
CA GLU A 135 -27.13 -6.95 2.19
C GLU A 135 -27.02 -6.37 3.60
N SER A 136 -25.78 -6.14 4.03
CA SER A 136 -25.47 -5.32 5.20
C SER A 136 -24.04 -4.82 5.04
N THR A 137 -23.95 -3.57 4.62
CA THR A 137 -22.79 -2.70 4.79
C THR A 137 -22.40 -2.75 6.28
N GLY A 138 -21.46 -3.63 6.62
CA GLY A 138 -21.01 -3.84 7.98
C GLY A 138 -20.41 -2.56 8.53
N ALA A 139 -21.05 -2.00 9.55
CA ALA A 139 -20.40 -1.03 10.42
C ALA A 139 -19.03 -1.57 10.86
N PRO A 140 -17.99 -0.73 10.98
CA PRO A 140 -16.76 -1.17 11.61
C PRO A 140 -17.11 -1.76 12.99
N PRO A 141 -16.49 -2.89 13.39
CA PRO A 141 -16.75 -3.47 14.71
C PRO A 141 -16.46 -2.40 15.77
N ASP A 142 -17.47 -2.05 16.56
CA ASP A 142 -17.37 -1.07 17.66
C ASP A 142 -16.38 -1.52 18.75
N GLU A 143 -16.05 -2.81 18.79
CA GLU A 143 -15.15 -3.40 19.76
C GLU A 143 -13.83 -3.78 19.09
N PRO A 144 -12.67 -3.49 19.73
CA PRO A 144 -11.39 -3.94 19.23
C PRO A 144 -11.35 -5.47 19.11
N PRO A 145 -10.44 -6.02 18.29
CA PRO A 145 -10.31 -7.47 18.14
C PRO A 145 -10.17 -8.14 19.52
N PRO A 146 -10.81 -9.29 19.75
CA PRO A 146 -10.70 -10.00 21.02
C PRO A 146 -9.21 -10.23 21.36
N GLY A 147 -8.78 -9.76 22.53
CA GLY A 147 -7.39 -9.82 22.99
C GLY A 147 -6.51 -8.61 22.66
N TYR A 148 -7.02 -7.58 21.99
CA TYR A 148 -6.26 -6.37 21.66
C TYR A 148 -5.85 -5.57 22.92
N GLU A 149 -6.74 -5.47 23.90
CA GLU A 149 -6.43 -4.81 25.18
C GLU A 149 -5.33 -5.54 25.94
N GLU A 150 -5.34 -6.88 25.93
CA GLU A 150 -4.31 -7.71 26.56
C GLU A 150 -2.96 -7.55 25.84
N ALA A 151 -2.95 -7.55 24.51
CA ALA A 151 -1.75 -7.30 23.71
C ALA A 151 -1.18 -5.88 23.94
N GLN A 152 -2.06 -4.88 24.08
CA GLN A 152 -1.65 -3.50 24.37
C GLN A 152 -1.09 -3.38 25.79
N ALA A 153 -1.72 -4.02 26.79
CA ALA A 153 -1.24 -4.05 28.16
C ALA A 153 0.14 -4.74 28.27
N GLN A 154 0.33 -5.84 27.54
CA GLN A 154 1.61 -6.54 27.44
C GLN A 154 2.70 -5.64 26.84
N ALA A 155 2.40 -4.92 25.75
CA ALA A 155 3.35 -4.02 25.10
C ALA A 155 3.79 -2.87 26.02
N VAL A 156 2.85 -2.26 26.76
CA VAL A 156 3.16 -1.21 27.74
C VAL A 156 4.01 -1.74 28.89
N GLY A 157 3.72 -2.96 29.38
CA GLY A 157 4.52 -3.61 30.43
C GLY A 157 5.97 -3.86 30.00
N ILE A 158 6.17 -4.34 28.78
CA ILE A 158 7.50 -4.61 28.21
C ILE A 158 8.30 -3.31 28.04
N ASP A 159 7.69 -2.24 27.54
CA ASP A 159 8.38 -0.94 27.38
C ASP A 159 8.79 -0.34 28.74
N LEU A 160 7.94 -0.45 29.77
CA LEU A 160 8.26 0.02 31.12
C LEU A 160 9.44 -0.76 31.73
N ASP A 161 9.45 -2.09 31.62
CA ASP A 161 10.54 -2.94 32.13
C ASP A 161 11.87 -2.62 31.43
N GLN A 162 11.85 -2.44 30.11
CA GLN A 162 13.04 -2.03 29.34
C GLN A 162 13.58 -0.66 29.79
N ARG A 163 12.71 0.31 30.09
CA ARG A 163 13.11 1.63 30.60
C ARG A 163 13.73 1.54 32.00
N LEU A 164 13.13 0.74 32.89
CA LEU A 164 13.65 0.53 34.25
C LEU A 164 15.02 -0.16 34.21
N ARG A 165 15.19 -1.17 33.36
CA ARG A 165 16.45 -1.87 33.17
C ARG A 165 17.55 -0.95 32.64
N ARG A 166 17.25 -0.14 31.62
CA ARG A 166 18.19 0.84 31.07
C ARG A 166 18.60 1.89 32.11
N ARG A 167 17.66 2.32 32.96
CA ARG A 167 17.95 3.28 34.04
C ARG A 167 18.84 2.65 35.12
N ALA A 168 18.60 1.39 35.46
CA ALA A 168 19.43 0.66 36.43
C ALA A 168 20.83 0.33 35.89
N GLU A 169 20.97 0.10 34.58
CA GLU A 169 22.27 -0.05 33.92
C GLU A 169 23.06 1.26 33.91
N PHE A 170 22.39 2.39 33.68
CA PHE A 170 23.02 3.72 33.75
C PHE A 170 23.49 4.07 35.17
N ASP A 171 22.69 3.79 36.20
CA ASP A 171 23.02 4.09 37.60
C ASP A 171 24.23 3.26 38.11
N ARG A 172 24.44 2.06 37.56
CA ARG A 172 25.59 1.20 37.89
C ARG A 172 26.90 1.64 37.24
N ASP A 173 26.84 2.30 36.09
CA ASP A 173 28.02 2.77 35.36
C ASP A 173 28.53 4.13 35.89
N SER A 174 27.68 4.89 36.59
CA SER A 174 28.03 6.17 37.22
C SER A 174 28.60 6.08 38.64
N GLY A 175 28.92 4.87 39.13
CA GLY A 175 29.30 4.60 40.52
C GLY A 175 30.79 4.29 40.78
N ASP A 176 31.63 4.21 39.75
CA ASP A 176 33.08 3.97 39.86
C ASP A 176 33.89 5.15 39.29
N GLU A 177 34.02 6.23 40.07
CA GLU A 177 35.12 7.21 40.02
C GLU A 177 35.61 7.54 41.44
#